data_AF-A0A1V5MU93-F1
#
_entry.id   AF-A0A1V5MU93-F1
#
_cell.length_a   1.000
_cell.length_b   1.000
_cell.length_c   1.000
_cell.angle_alpha   90.00
_cell.angle_beta   90.00
_cell.angle_gamma   90.00
#
_symmetry.space_group_name_H-M   'P 1'
#
loop_
_entity.id
_entity.type
_entity.pdbx_description
1 polymer ?
#
loop_
_entity_poly.entity_id
_entity_poly.type
_entity_poly.pdbx_seq_one_letter_code
_entity_poly.pdbx_strand_id
1 'polypeptide(L)'
;MLDAANETKKGAGKIGTTGKGIGPTYTDKVSRNGLRVGDIEHGFEAKYKAAVARHEEILRQMEYTDYDLPALEKEWFEGIECLKQFTFIDSEHVINQALRDDKRVLCEGAQGTMLDIDFGSYPFVTSSNTICAGACTGLGVAPRAIGKVYGIFKAYCTRVGSGPFPTELFDEVGQSMRDNGHEYGSVTGRPRRCGWVDLVALRYAVMINGVTDLIMMKSDVMDTFDTIKACVAYRIDGVETEQFPYDITDGVEPIYAELPGWKTDMTRMQSEDEFPEEFNNYLSFLEEELGVRISIVSVGPDREQTILRYGEA
;
A
#
# COMPACT_ATOMS: atom_id res chain seq x y z
N MET A 1 12.37 -13.58 13.06
CA MET A 1 13.68 -14.27 12.94
C MET A 1 14.14 -14.37 11.49
N LEU A 2 13.55 -15.24 10.65
CA LEU A 2 14.00 -15.43 9.25
C LEU A 2 14.02 -14.15 8.41
N ASP A 3 13.06 -13.24 8.60
CA ASP A 3 13.01 -11.96 7.90
C ASP A 3 14.24 -11.09 8.23
N ALA A 4 14.54 -10.95 9.53
CA ALA A 4 15.73 -10.24 10.00
C ALA A 4 17.03 -10.89 9.52
N ALA A 5 17.11 -12.22 9.53
CA ALA A 5 18.26 -12.96 9.01
C ALA A 5 18.48 -12.69 7.51
N ASN A 6 17.40 -12.71 6.71
CA ASN A 6 17.45 -12.44 5.27
C ASN A 6 17.86 -11.01 4.97
N GLU A 7 17.29 -10.01 5.67
CA GLU A 7 17.68 -8.61 5.50
C GLU A 7 19.14 -8.37 5.91
N THR A 8 19.60 -9.01 6.99
CA THR A 8 21.00 -8.91 7.44
C THR A 8 21.95 -9.44 6.37
N LYS A 9 21.63 -10.60 5.77
CA LYS A 9 22.43 -11.21 4.70
C LYS A 9 22.48 -10.37 3.43
N LYS A 10 21.42 -9.59 3.12
CA LYS A 10 21.37 -8.72 1.93
C LYS A 10 22.24 -7.46 2.04
N GLY A 11 22.71 -7.07 3.23
CA GLY A 11 23.65 -5.96 3.40
C GLY A 11 23.15 -4.64 2.81
N ALA A 12 23.82 -4.13 1.77
CA ALA A 12 23.41 -2.91 1.06
C ALA A 12 22.17 -3.08 0.17
N GLY A 13 21.84 -4.32 -0.24
CA GLY A 13 20.66 -4.65 -1.06
C GLY A 13 19.39 -4.92 -0.24
N LYS A 14 19.29 -4.34 0.97
CA LYS A 14 18.12 -4.50 1.84
C LYS A 14 16.87 -3.94 1.16
N ILE A 15 15.78 -4.70 1.25
CA ILE A 15 14.47 -4.24 0.78
C ILE A 15 13.95 -3.14 1.72
N GLY A 16 14.26 -3.27 3.02
CA GLY A 16 13.65 -2.45 4.06
C GLY A 16 12.31 -3.04 4.49
N THR A 17 12.28 -4.35 4.77
CA THR A 17 11.06 -5.02 5.22
C THR A 17 10.59 -4.45 6.57
N THR A 18 9.34 -4.73 6.93
CA THR A 18 8.79 -4.31 8.23
C THR A 18 9.36 -5.11 9.40
N GLY A 19 10.17 -6.15 9.13
CA GLY A 19 10.69 -7.08 10.14
C GLY A 19 9.63 -8.01 10.74
N LYS A 20 8.40 -8.01 10.21
CA LYS A 20 7.25 -8.75 10.75
C LYS A 20 7.12 -10.18 10.23
N GLY A 21 8.06 -10.68 9.42
CA GLY A 21 7.99 -12.06 8.95
C GLY A 21 7.10 -12.29 7.73
N ILE A 22 6.63 -11.22 7.05
CA ILE A 22 5.69 -11.33 5.93
C ILE A 22 6.27 -12.15 4.79
N GLY A 23 7.49 -11.83 4.34
CA GLY A 23 8.16 -12.54 3.25
C GLY A 23 8.34 -14.03 3.53
N PRO A 24 9.01 -14.41 4.63
CA PRO A 24 9.15 -15.83 5.00
C PRO A 24 7.82 -16.57 5.12
N THR A 25 6.78 -15.94 5.66
CA THR A 25 5.45 -16.56 5.79
C THR A 25 4.83 -16.86 4.42
N TYR A 26 4.91 -15.93 3.47
CA TYR A 26 4.42 -16.17 2.11
C TYR A 26 5.28 -17.20 1.36
N THR A 27 6.60 -17.23 1.58
CA THR A 27 7.48 -18.28 1.05
C THR A 27 7.04 -19.67 1.53
N ASP A 28 6.73 -19.81 2.82
CA ASP A 28 6.23 -21.06 3.40
C ASP A 28 4.87 -21.47 2.83
N LYS A 29 3.96 -20.50 2.63
CA LYS A 29 2.66 -20.72 1.96
C LYS A 29 2.85 -21.30 0.57
N VAL A 30 3.65 -20.65 -0.27
CA VAL A 30 3.88 -21.06 -1.67
C VAL A 30 4.66 -22.37 -1.73
N SER A 31 5.58 -22.59 -0.79
CA SER A 31 6.33 -23.85 -0.66
C SER A 31 5.48 -25.01 -0.12
N ARG A 32 4.26 -24.73 0.38
CA ARG A 32 3.33 -25.69 1.01
C ARG A 32 3.88 -26.29 2.31
N ASN A 33 4.71 -25.53 3.01
CA ASN A 33 5.33 -25.90 4.29
C ASN A 33 4.78 -25.08 5.47
N GLY A 34 3.98 -24.04 5.21
CA GLY A 34 3.43 -23.16 6.24
C GLY A 34 2.30 -23.80 7.06
N LEU A 35 2.07 -23.21 8.23
CA LEU A 35 0.91 -23.46 9.06
C LEU A 35 -0.24 -22.52 8.67
N ARG A 36 -1.48 -22.98 8.81
CA ARG A 36 -2.71 -22.20 8.64
C ARG A 36 -3.53 -22.25 9.93
N VAL A 37 -4.47 -21.32 10.09
CA VAL A 37 -5.34 -21.24 11.28
C VAL A 37 -6.07 -22.57 11.53
N GLY A 38 -6.61 -23.21 10.49
CA GLY A 38 -7.27 -24.52 10.63
C GLY A 38 -6.35 -25.65 11.14
N ASP A 39 -5.02 -25.52 11.03
CA ASP A 39 -4.11 -26.52 11.61
C ASP A 39 -4.15 -26.56 13.13
N ILE A 40 -4.60 -25.47 13.79
CA ILE A 40 -4.82 -25.40 15.25
C ILE A 40 -5.77 -26.52 15.70
N GLU A 41 -6.77 -26.87 14.88
CA GLU A 41 -7.75 -27.93 15.16
C GLU A 41 -7.34 -29.30 14.58
N HIS A 42 -6.25 -29.35 13.79
CA HIS A 42 -5.88 -30.51 12.98
C HIS A 42 -4.39 -30.86 13.09
N GLY A 43 -3.98 -31.35 14.25
CA GLY A 43 -2.64 -31.90 14.45
C GLY A 43 -1.54 -30.83 14.56
N PHE A 44 -1.89 -29.67 15.11
CA PHE A 44 -1.02 -28.49 15.24
C PHE A 44 0.39 -28.81 15.75
N GLU A 45 0.50 -29.51 16.87
CA GLU A 45 1.77 -29.77 17.57
C GLU A 45 2.82 -30.44 16.65
N ALA A 46 2.42 -31.45 15.90
CA ALA A 46 3.32 -32.17 14.99
C ALA A 46 3.73 -31.29 13.80
N LYS A 47 2.79 -30.53 13.23
CA LYS A 47 3.05 -29.62 12.11
C LYS A 47 3.95 -28.45 12.55
N TYR A 48 3.73 -27.93 13.76
CA TYR A 48 4.53 -26.87 14.37
C TYR A 48 5.98 -27.30 14.56
N LYS A 49 6.21 -28.43 15.23
CA LYS A 49 7.56 -28.99 15.43
C LYS A 49 8.30 -29.20 14.11
N ALA A 50 7.61 -29.67 13.07
CA ALA A 50 8.19 -29.82 11.75
C ALA A 50 8.57 -28.48 11.11
N ALA A 51 7.76 -27.42 11.30
CA ALA A 51 8.08 -26.08 10.81
C ALA A 51 9.29 -25.49 11.54
N VAL A 52 9.31 -25.54 12.87
CA VAL A 52 10.45 -25.07 13.69
C VAL A 52 11.74 -25.75 13.27
N ALA A 53 11.76 -27.09 13.17
CA ALA A 53 12.96 -27.83 12.79
C ALA A 53 13.51 -27.40 11.41
N ARG A 54 12.61 -27.13 10.44
CA ARG A 54 13.03 -26.61 9.12
C ARG A 54 13.61 -25.22 9.22
N HIS A 55 12.98 -24.31 9.97
CA HIS A 55 13.42 -22.93 10.08
C HIS A 55 14.72 -22.79 10.89
N GLU A 56 14.89 -23.56 11.96
CA GLU A 56 16.15 -23.62 12.70
C GLU A 56 17.31 -24.12 11.84
N GLU A 57 17.06 -25.10 10.95
CA GLU A 57 18.07 -25.55 10.01
C GLU A 57 18.47 -24.46 9.01
N ILE A 58 17.49 -23.70 8.49
CA ILE A 58 17.76 -22.54 7.62
C ILE A 58 18.58 -21.47 8.37
N LEU A 59 18.19 -21.13 9.61
CA LEU A 59 18.91 -20.14 10.41
C LEU A 59 20.36 -20.57 10.69
N ARG A 60 20.58 -21.86 11.00
CA ARG A 60 21.90 -22.44 11.18
C ARG A 60 22.75 -22.35 9.91
N GLN A 61 22.19 -22.66 8.74
CA GLN A 61 22.87 -22.51 7.45
C GLN A 61 23.19 -21.06 7.09
N MET A 62 22.44 -20.10 7.64
CA MET A 62 22.69 -18.67 7.51
C MET A 62 23.66 -18.13 8.57
N GLU A 63 24.13 -18.97 9.49
CA GLU A 63 24.96 -18.59 10.63
C GLU A 63 24.32 -17.47 11.49
N TYR A 64 22.99 -17.39 11.49
CA TYR A 64 22.24 -16.38 12.23
C TYR A 64 21.84 -16.93 13.60
N THR A 65 22.39 -16.35 14.66
CA THR A 65 22.19 -16.80 16.05
C THR A 65 21.52 -15.77 16.95
N ASP A 66 21.20 -14.58 16.42
CA ASP A 66 20.60 -13.47 17.16
C ASP A 66 19.08 -13.62 17.25
N TYR A 67 18.63 -14.60 18.03
CA TYR A 67 17.21 -14.82 18.35
C TYR A 67 17.01 -15.63 19.64
N ASP A 68 15.88 -15.43 20.31
CA ASP A 68 15.43 -16.23 21.46
C ASP A 68 14.10 -16.91 21.11
N LEU A 69 14.18 -18.14 20.59
CA LEU A 69 12.98 -18.88 20.20
C LEU A 69 12.07 -19.17 21.40
N PRO A 70 12.54 -19.72 22.55
CA PRO A 70 11.68 -19.95 23.71
C PRO A 70 10.90 -18.72 24.20
N ALA A 71 11.53 -17.53 24.21
CA ALA A 71 10.83 -16.30 24.58
C ALA A 71 9.73 -15.91 23.57
N LEU A 72 10.04 -16.01 22.27
CA LEU A 72 9.08 -15.72 21.18
C LEU A 72 7.93 -16.73 21.14
N GLU A 73 8.22 -18.01 21.38
CA GLU A 73 7.23 -19.08 21.44
C GLU A 73 6.20 -18.79 22.53
N LYS A 74 6.63 -18.37 23.71
CA LYS A 74 5.73 -18.06 24.82
C LYS A 74 4.64 -17.06 24.40
N GLU A 75 5.03 -15.90 23.88
CA GLU A 75 4.09 -14.86 23.42
C GLU A 75 3.23 -15.35 22.25
N TRP A 76 3.82 -16.11 21.31
CA TRP A 76 3.10 -16.62 20.16
C TRP A 76 2.03 -17.65 20.54
N PHE A 77 2.33 -18.58 21.45
CA PHE A 77 1.36 -19.56 21.95
C PHE A 77 0.24 -18.90 22.77
N GLU A 78 0.52 -17.83 23.52
CA GLU A 78 -0.53 -17.00 24.15
C GLU A 78 -1.48 -16.41 23.08
N GLY A 79 -0.92 -15.97 21.94
CA GLY A 79 -1.70 -15.55 20.77
C GLY A 79 -2.56 -16.65 20.16
N ILE A 80 -2.05 -17.90 20.10
CA ILE A 80 -2.84 -19.06 19.66
C ILE A 80 -4.00 -19.35 20.61
N GLU A 81 -3.78 -19.27 21.93
CA GLU A 81 -4.85 -19.43 22.92
C GLU A 81 -5.92 -18.33 22.82
N CYS A 82 -5.50 -17.10 22.50
CA CYS A 82 -6.43 -16.01 22.16
C CYS A 82 -7.23 -16.33 20.90
N LEU A 83 -6.59 -16.79 19.82
CA LEU A 83 -7.27 -17.16 18.58
C LEU A 83 -8.35 -18.23 18.80
N LYS A 84 -8.10 -19.22 19.66
CA LYS A 84 -9.07 -20.27 20.01
C LYS A 84 -10.34 -19.75 20.68
N GLN A 85 -10.38 -18.50 21.16
CA GLN A 85 -11.58 -17.88 21.72
C GLN A 85 -12.56 -17.40 20.64
N PHE A 86 -12.10 -17.24 19.40
CA PHE A 86 -12.94 -16.85 18.28
C PHE A 86 -13.57 -18.08 17.63
N THR A 87 -14.75 -17.89 17.04
CA THR A 87 -15.35 -18.90 16.18
C THR A 87 -14.60 -18.97 14.85
N PHE A 88 -13.99 -20.11 14.56
CA PHE A 88 -13.41 -20.37 13.24
C PHE A 88 -14.53 -20.61 12.22
N ILE A 89 -14.37 -20.01 11.06
CA ILE A 89 -15.33 -20.08 9.97
C ILE A 89 -14.61 -20.45 8.68
N ASP A 90 -15.32 -21.15 7.81
CA ASP A 90 -14.98 -21.25 6.39
C ASP A 90 -15.37 -19.93 5.72
N SER A 91 -14.44 -18.97 5.75
CA SER A 91 -14.71 -17.56 5.44
C SER A 91 -15.25 -17.37 4.02
N GLU A 92 -14.78 -18.15 3.05
CA GLU A 92 -15.26 -18.10 1.67
C GLU A 92 -16.74 -18.47 1.56
N HIS A 93 -17.23 -19.42 2.36
CA HIS A 93 -18.64 -19.79 2.36
C HIS A 93 -19.50 -18.69 2.97
N VAL A 94 -19.05 -18.11 4.08
CA VAL A 94 -19.76 -17.02 4.77
C VAL A 94 -19.85 -15.79 3.87
N ILE A 95 -18.74 -15.38 3.25
CA ILE A 95 -18.69 -14.20 2.37
C ILE A 95 -19.57 -14.41 1.13
N ASN A 96 -19.44 -15.57 0.46
CA ASN A 96 -20.27 -15.84 -0.72
C ASN A 96 -21.76 -15.99 -0.38
N GLN A 97 -22.11 -16.45 0.83
CA GLN A 97 -23.50 -16.44 1.28
C GLN A 97 -24.00 -15.01 1.50
N ALA A 98 -23.20 -14.14 2.14
CA ALA A 98 -23.56 -12.73 2.31
C ALA A 98 -23.81 -12.05 0.96
N LEU A 99 -22.98 -12.32 -0.05
CA LEU A 99 -23.19 -11.82 -1.42
C LEU A 99 -24.47 -12.36 -2.06
N ARG A 100 -24.81 -13.65 -1.86
CA ARG A 100 -26.07 -14.23 -2.35
C ARG A 100 -27.31 -13.61 -1.68
N ASP A 101 -27.17 -13.21 -0.42
CA ASP A 101 -28.22 -12.56 0.36
C ASP A 101 -28.28 -11.03 0.12
N ASP A 102 -27.65 -10.54 -0.95
CA ASP A 102 -27.60 -9.13 -1.36
C ASP A 102 -27.03 -8.20 -0.28
N LYS A 103 -26.12 -8.72 0.57
CA LYS A 103 -25.42 -7.91 1.57
C LYS A 103 -24.21 -7.22 0.96
N ARG A 104 -23.92 -6.01 1.47
CA ARG A 104 -22.71 -5.26 1.11
C ARG A 104 -21.50 -5.85 1.83
N VAL A 105 -20.44 -6.15 1.07
CA VAL A 105 -19.14 -6.58 1.57
C VAL A 105 -18.10 -5.54 1.17
N LEU A 106 -17.41 -4.97 2.14
CA LEU A 106 -16.29 -4.05 1.91
C LEU A 106 -14.98 -4.81 2.04
N CYS A 107 -14.19 -4.82 0.97
CA CYS A 107 -12.85 -5.42 0.97
C CYS A 107 -11.81 -4.32 1.26
N GLU A 108 -11.21 -4.36 2.44
CA GLU A 108 -10.14 -3.42 2.81
C GLU A 108 -8.79 -3.94 2.29
N GLY A 109 -8.18 -3.19 1.39
CA GLY A 109 -6.90 -3.55 0.77
C GLY A 109 -5.69 -3.17 1.63
N ALA A 110 -4.64 -3.98 1.53
CA ALA A 110 -3.29 -3.62 1.96
C ALA A 110 -2.28 -4.27 1.00
N GLN A 111 -1.13 -3.68 0.68
CA GLN A 111 -0.73 -2.28 0.82
C GLN A 111 -1.23 -1.46 -0.38
N GLY A 112 -0.34 -0.84 -1.17
CA GLY A 112 -0.70 -0.15 -2.43
C GLY A 112 -0.15 -0.89 -3.65
N THR A 113 -0.68 -0.58 -4.84
CA THR A 113 -0.33 -1.25 -6.12
C THR A 113 1.17 -1.26 -6.41
N MET A 114 1.88 -0.17 -6.10
CA MET A 114 3.33 -0.08 -6.38
C MET A 114 4.19 -0.99 -5.49
N LEU A 115 3.57 -1.65 -4.51
CA LEU A 115 4.16 -2.66 -3.65
C LEU A 115 3.63 -4.08 -3.95
N ASP A 116 2.83 -4.25 -5.00
CA ASP A 116 2.36 -5.58 -5.44
C ASP A 116 3.55 -6.46 -5.83
N ILE A 117 3.49 -7.76 -5.50
CA ILE A 117 4.58 -8.70 -5.79
C ILE A 117 4.85 -8.90 -7.29
N ASP A 118 3.82 -8.76 -8.13
CA ASP A 118 3.90 -8.96 -9.58
C ASP A 118 3.95 -7.63 -10.34
N PHE A 119 3.16 -6.65 -9.89
CA PHE A 119 2.94 -5.38 -10.60
C PHE A 119 3.59 -4.16 -9.94
N GLY A 120 4.26 -4.35 -8.80
CA GLY A 120 4.96 -3.27 -8.11
C GLY A 120 6.38 -3.05 -8.61
N SER A 121 7.11 -2.17 -7.92
CA SER A 121 8.53 -1.89 -8.19
C SER A 121 9.47 -3.00 -7.68
N TYR A 122 9.33 -4.21 -8.23
CA TYR A 122 10.09 -5.39 -7.82
C TYR A 122 11.61 -5.14 -7.93
N PRO A 123 12.44 -5.58 -6.95
CA PRO A 123 12.13 -6.41 -5.79
C PRO A 123 11.68 -5.62 -4.54
N PHE A 124 11.49 -4.31 -4.64
CA PHE A 124 11.17 -3.44 -3.51
C PHE A 124 9.65 -3.38 -3.25
N VAL A 125 9.08 -4.56 -3.06
CA VAL A 125 7.63 -4.82 -2.98
C VAL A 125 7.32 -5.66 -1.73
N THR A 126 6.04 -5.81 -1.40
CA THR A 126 5.60 -6.83 -0.46
C THR A 126 5.54 -8.20 -1.12
N SER A 127 5.27 -9.25 -0.36
CA SER A 127 5.22 -10.65 -0.86
C SER A 127 3.82 -11.13 -1.20
N SER A 128 2.87 -10.20 -1.39
CA SER A 128 1.46 -10.49 -1.69
C SER A 128 0.94 -9.64 -2.83
N ASN A 129 -0.17 -10.08 -3.43
CA ASN A 129 -0.91 -9.24 -4.36
C ASN A 129 -1.70 -8.17 -3.57
N THR A 130 -1.41 -6.91 -3.85
CA THR A 130 -2.05 -5.73 -3.24
C THR A 130 -3.09 -5.11 -4.16
N ILE A 131 -3.19 -5.59 -5.40
CA ILE A 131 -4.20 -5.18 -6.38
C ILE A 131 -5.58 -5.78 -6.08
N CYS A 132 -6.61 -5.27 -6.75
CA CYS A 132 -8.01 -5.67 -6.63
C CYS A 132 -8.22 -7.18 -6.77
N ALA A 133 -7.48 -7.84 -7.67
CA ALA A 133 -7.52 -9.29 -7.83
C ALA A 133 -7.14 -10.07 -6.55
N GLY A 134 -6.37 -9.46 -5.65
CA GLY A 134 -6.06 -10.00 -4.32
C GLY A 134 -7.29 -10.21 -3.45
N ALA A 135 -8.36 -9.43 -3.64
CA ALA A 135 -9.63 -9.67 -2.96
C ALA A 135 -10.26 -11.00 -3.40
N CYS A 136 -10.16 -11.35 -4.68
CA CYS A 136 -10.69 -12.60 -5.22
C CYS A 136 -9.94 -13.81 -4.62
N THR A 137 -8.62 -13.78 -4.67
CA THR A 137 -7.79 -14.91 -4.20
C THR A 137 -7.71 -14.98 -2.67
N GLY A 138 -7.82 -13.85 -1.97
CA GLY A 138 -7.76 -13.76 -0.52
C GLY A 138 -9.07 -14.07 0.19
N LEU A 139 -10.22 -13.73 -0.39
CA LEU A 139 -11.56 -13.92 0.20
C LEU A 139 -12.37 -15.06 -0.43
N GLY A 140 -11.88 -15.64 -1.54
CA GLY A 140 -12.60 -16.69 -2.25
C GLY A 140 -13.84 -16.17 -3.00
N VAL A 141 -13.81 -14.93 -3.49
CA VAL A 141 -14.91 -14.33 -4.25
C VAL A 141 -14.64 -14.42 -5.76
N ALA A 142 -15.68 -14.67 -6.55
CA ALA A 142 -15.56 -14.74 -8.00
C ALA A 142 -15.23 -13.35 -8.59
N PRO A 143 -14.33 -13.22 -9.59
CA PRO A 143 -13.97 -11.92 -10.16
C PRO A 143 -15.16 -11.09 -10.63
N ARG A 144 -16.19 -11.72 -11.22
CA ARG A 144 -17.42 -11.06 -11.66
C ARG A 144 -18.30 -10.47 -10.54
N ALA A 145 -18.01 -10.81 -9.28
CA ALA A 145 -18.73 -10.30 -8.12
C ALA A 145 -18.12 -9.02 -7.57
N ILE A 146 -16.94 -8.60 -8.07
CA ILE A 146 -16.37 -7.30 -7.74
C ILE A 146 -17.24 -6.21 -8.38
N GLY A 147 -17.77 -5.33 -7.55
CA GLY A 147 -18.58 -4.19 -7.96
C GLY A 147 -17.73 -2.92 -8.08
N LYS A 148 -17.83 -2.03 -7.09
CA LYS A 148 -17.06 -0.79 -7.02
C LYS A 148 -15.63 -1.03 -6.57
N VAL A 149 -14.69 -0.35 -7.22
CA VAL A 149 -13.27 -0.36 -6.87
C VAL A 149 -12.84 1.06 -6.57
N TYR A 150 -12.58 1.33 -5.29
CA TYR A 150 -12.16 2.64 -4.81
C TYR A 150 -10.64 2.74 -4.78
N GLY A 151 -10.06 3.57 -5.64
CA GLY A 151 -8.63 3.84 -5.70
C GLY A 151 -8.25 4.96 -4.73
N ILE A 152 -7.65 4.60 -3.60
CA ILE A 152 -7.20 5.59 -2.61
C ILE A 152 -5.78 6.04 -2.97
N PHE A 153 -5.60 7.35 -3.15
CA PHE A 153 -4.31 7.96 -3.38
C PHE A 153 -4.15 9.21 -2.52
N LYS A 154 -2.91 9.68 -2.34
CA LYS A 154 -2.63 10.95 -1.68
C LYS A 154 -2.41 12.03 -2.73
N ALA A 155 -2.64 13.30 -2.38
CA ALA A 155 -2.36 14.44 -3.25
C ALA A 155 -0.87 14.58 -3.66
N TYR A 156 0.01 13.80 -3.04
CA TYR A 156 1.45 13.70 -3.26
C TYR A 156 1.92 12.26 -3.00
N CYS A 157 3.13 11.90 -3.41
CA CYS A 157 3.66 10.55 -3.23
C CYS A 157 4.51 10.43 -1.96
N THR A 158 4.44 9.26 -1.32
CA THR A 158 5.32 8.90 -0.21
C THR A 158 5.82 7.48 -0.34
N ARG A 159 7.09 7.21 0.02
CA ARG A 159 7.66 5.86 0.05
C ARG A 159 8.32 5.57 1.39
N VAL A 160 8.11 4.36 1.88
CA VAL A 160 8.82 3.80 3.05
C VAL A 160 9.79 2.74 2.54
N GLY A 161 11.01 2.75 3.06
CA GLY A 161 12.04 1.78 2.69
C GLY A 161 12.79 2.16 1.42
N SER A 162 13.53 1.18 0.89
CA SER A 162 14.39 1.33 -0.28
C SER A 162 13.57 1.29 -1.58
N GLY A 163 14.28 1.48 -2.70
CA GLY A 163 13.74 1.32 -4.04
C GLY A 163 13.48 2.66 -4.76
N PRO A 164 13.13 2.59 -6.04
CA PRO A 164 13.08 3.76 -6.91
C PRO A 164 11.90 4.69 -6.57
N PHE A 165 12.09 5.98 -6.78
CA PHE A 165 11.03 6.96 -6.57
C PHE A 165 11.25 8.15 -7.51
N PRO A 166 10.73 8.07 -8.76
CA PRO A 166 11.01 9.06 -9.80
C PRO A 166 10.71 10.49 -9.37
N THR A 167 9.62 10.70 -8.64
CA THR A 167 9.18 12.04 -8.21
C THR A 167 9.71 12.47 -6.84
N GLU A 168 10.70 11.77 -6.28
CA GLU A 168 11.25 12.10 -4.97
C GLU A 168 11.87 13.50 -4.93
N LEU A 169 11.59 14.22 -3.85
CA LEU A 169 12.13 15.55 -3.58
C LEU A 169 13.20 15.49 -2.49
N PHE A 170 14.33 16.12 -2.78
CA PHE A 170 15.50 16.22 -1.88
C PHE A 170 15.73 17.65 -1.37
N ASP A 171 14.81 18.56 -1.67
CA ASP A 171 14.86 19.98 -1.36
C ASP A 171 13.91 20.34 -0.19
N GLU A 172 13.80 21.65 0.08
CA GLU A 172 12.94 22.19 1.12
C GLU A 172 11.45 21.86 0.89
N VAL A 173 11.02 21.76 -0.37
CA VAL A 173 9.64 21.36 -0.71
C VAL A 173 9.36 19.95 -0.21
N GLY A 174 10.27 19.01 -0.48
CA GLY A 174 10.17 17.64 0.04
C GLY A 174 10.14 17.56 1.56
N GLN A 175 10.89 18.43 2.24
CA GLN A 175 10.89 18.53 3.71
C GLN A 175 9.57 19.13 4.24
N SER A 176 9.09 20.23 3.66
CA SER A 176 7.80 20.84 4.05
C SER A 176 6.63 19.86 3.86
N MET A 177 6.61 19.14 2.74
CA MET A 177 5.59 18.12 2.47
C MET A 177 5.61 16.99 3.51
N ARG A 178 6.81 16.56 3.92
CA ARG A 178 6.97 15.56 4.98
C ARG A 178 6.44 16.04 6.33
N ASP A 179 6.79 17.28 6.71
CA ASP A 179 6.42 17.85 8.00
C ASP A 179 4.92 18.13 8.07
N ASN A 180 4.36 18.81 7.07
CA ASN A 180 2.91 19.07 6.96
C ASN A 180 2.11 17.75 6.98
N GLY A 181 2.58 16.74 6.26
CA GLY A 181 1.92 15.44 6.18
C GLY A 181 2.16 14.50 7.37
N HIS A 182 2.96 14.90 8.36
CA HIS A 182 3.42 14.04 9.46
C HIS A 182 3.95 12.68 8.96
N GLU A 183 4.75 12.70 7.88
CA GLU A 183 5.19 11.49 7.19
C GLU A 183 6.40 10.84 7.88
N TYR A 184 6.14 10.35 9.08
CA TYR A 184 7.08 9.63 9.94
C TYR A 184 6.50 8.25 10.31
N GLY A 185 7.35 7.25 10.46
CA GLY A 185 6.93 5.91 10.88
C GLY A 185 6.36 5.94 12.30
N SER A 186 5.17 5.39 12.53
CA SER A 186 4.51 5.39 13.84
C SER A 186 5.25 4.59 14.93
N VAL A 187 6.05 3.59 14.52
CA VAL A 187 6.83 2.75 15.45
C VAL A 187 8.28 3.22 15.51
N THR A 188 8.92 3.39 14.35
CA THR A 188 10.36 3.67 14.27
C THR A 188 10.71 5.15 14.25
N GLY A 189 9.74 6.04 14.03
CA GLY A 189 9.97 7.47 13.78
C GLY A 189 10.69 7.78 12.46
N ARG A 190 10.99 6.76 11.63
CA ARG A 190 11.79 6.95 10.41
C ARG A 190 11.06 7.88 9.43
N PRO A 191 11.71 8.93 8.90
CA PRO A 191 11.09 9.81 7.91
C PRO A 191 10.77 9.03 6.64
N ARG A 192 9.60 9.30 6.06
CA ARG A 192 9.24 8.77 4.75
C ARG A 192 9.80 9.69 3.66
N ARG A 193 10.15 9.09 2.53
CA ARG A 193 10.52 9.83 1.32
C ARG A 193 9.26 10.47 0.77
N CYS A 194 9.33 11.72 0.33
CA CYS A 194 8.19 12.48 -0.17
C CYS A 194 8.50 13.00 -1.57
N GLY A 195 7.47 13.14 -2.39
CA GLY A 195 7.59 13.53 -3.78
C GLY A 195 6.27 14.01 -4.35
N TRP A 196 6.32 14.68 -5.49
CA TRP A 196 5.11 15.09 -6.21
C TRP A 196 4.25 13.91 -6.62
N VAL A 197 2.96 14.16 -6.91
CA VAL A 197 2.07 13.13 -7.44
C VAL A 197 2.61 12.58 -8.76
N ASP A 198 2.51 11.27 -8.92
CA ASP A 198 3.01 10.54 -10.09
C ASP A 198 1.83 9.96 -10.88
N LEU A 199 1.47 10.62 -11.98
CA LEU A 199 0.33 10.24 -12.80
C LEU A 199 0.62 9.06 -13.72
N VAL A 200 1.89 8.82 -14.05
CA VAL A 200 2.30 7.61 -14.79
C VAL A 200 2.02 6.38 -13.93
N ALA A 201 2.47 6.38 -12.67
CA ALA A 201 2.20 5.29 -11.74
C ALA A 201 0.70 5.19 -11.37
N LEU A 202 0.01 6.32 -11.22
CA LEU A 202 -1.41 6.33 -10.86
C LEU A 202 -2.30 5.85 -12.01
N ARG A 203 -2.04 6.22 -13.27
CA ARG A 203 -2.73 5.65 -14.46
C ARG A 203 -2.55 4.14 -14.53
N TYR A 204 -1.32 3.66 -14.30
CA TYR A 204 -1.04 2.23 -14.26
C TYR A 204 -1.83 1.52 -13.15
N ALA A 205 -1.88 2.10 -11.95
CA ALA A 205 -2.67 1.57 -10.85
C ALA A 205 -4.19 1.58 -11.15
N VAL A 206 -4.71 2.65 -11.76
CA VAL A 206 -6.11 2.75 -12.21
C VAL A 206 -6.44 1.63 -13.19
N MET A 207 -5.60 1.45 -14.22
CA MET A 207 -5.76 0.43 -15.25
C MET A 207 -5.77 -0.99 -14.67
N ILE A 208 -4.77 -1.34 -13.85
CA ILE A 208 -4.63 -2.71 -13.32
C ILE A 208 -5.77 -3.10 -12.39
N ASN A 209 -6.25 -2.15 -11.60
CA ASN A 209 -7.28 -2.43 -10.60
C ASN A 209 -8.70 -2.29 -11.16
N GLY A 210 -8.87 -1.70 -12.34
CA GLY A 210 -10.20 -1.35 -12.85
C GLY A 210 -10.90 -0.36 -11.93
N VAL A 211 -10.19 0.68 -11.48
CA VAL A 211 -10.71 1.67 -10.52
C VAL A 211 -11.95 2.35 -11.10
N THR A 212 -13.03 2.36 -10.32
CA THR A 212 -14.29 3.01 -10.72
C THR A 212 -14.42 4.42 -10.14
N ASP A 213 -13.80 4.64 -8.99
CA ASP A 213 -13.91 5.87 -8.22
C ASP A 213 -12.58 6.11 -7.49
N LEU A 214 -12.01 7.31 -7.62
CA LEU A 214 -10.83 7.72 -6.88
C LEU A 214 -11.22 8.42 -5.58
N ILE A 215 -10.34 8.28 -4.59
CA ILE A 215 -10.44 8.91 -3.29
C ILE A 215 -9.10 9.59 -3.02
N MET A 216 -9.08 10.93 -3.04
CA MET A 216 -7.87 11.70 -2.77
C MET A 216 -7.76 12.02 -1.28
N MET A 217 -6.60 11.72 -0.70
CA MET A 217 -6.31 11.93 0.71
C MET A 217 -5.25 13.00 0.89
N LYS A 218 -5.27 13.65 2.05
CA LYS A 218 -4.24 14.61 2.48
C LYS A 218 -4.03 15.77 1.51
N SER A 219 -5.11 16.37 1.00
CA SER A 219 -4.97 17.56 0.16
C SER A 219 -4.43 18.75 0.96
N ASP A 220 -4.76 18.83 2.24
CA ASP A 220 -4.33 19.87 3.20
C ASP A 220 -2.81 20.04 3.28
N VAL A 221 -2.05 18.97 3.03
CA VAL A 221 -0.59 19.01 3.00
C VAL A 221 -0.06 19.95 1.92
N MET A 222 -0.86 20.17 0.89
CA MET A 222 -0.50 20.97 -0.28
C MET A 222 -0.90 22.45 -0.13
N ASP A 223 -1.61 22.82 0.94
CA ASP A 223 -2.20 24.15 1.16
C ASP A 223 -1.18 25.29 1.15
N THR A 224 0.08 25.02 1.45
CA THR A 224 1.09 26.07 1.64
C THR A 224 1.93 26.39 0.41
N PHE A 225 1.83 25.60 -0.68
CA PHE A 225 2.72 25.74 -1.83
C PHE A 225 2.25 26.81 -2.82
N ASP A 226 3.18 27.55 -3.43
CA ASP A 226 2.90 28.50 -4.52
C ASP A 226 2.66 27.78 -5.86
N THR A 227 3.37 26.68 -6.09
CA THR A 227 3.28 25.86 -7.31
C THR A 227 3.27 24.40 -6.92
N ILE A 228 2.35 23.65 -7.51
CA ILE A 228 2.23 22.20 -7.36
C ILE A 228 2.64 21.56 -8.67
N LYS A 229 3.46 20.51 -8.58
CA LYS A 229 3.86 19.75 -9.77
C LYS A 229 3.20 18.38 -9.76
N ALA A 230 2.85 17.91 -10.96
CA ALA A 230 2.35 16.56 -11.20
C ALA A 230 3.15 15.91 -12.31
N CYS A 231 3.70 14.72 -12.06
CA CYS A 231 4.47 14.00 -13.09
C CYS A 231 3.51 13.38 -14.09
N VAL A 232 3.50 13.91 -15.32
CA VAL A 232 2.60 13.51 -16.41
C VAL A 232 3.23 12.48 -17.34
N ALA A 233 4.55 12.40 -17.39
CA ALA A 233 5.27 11.44 -18.21
C ALA A 233 6.65 11.16 -17.61
N TYR A 234 7.27 10.08 -18.04
CA TYR A 234 8.68 9.83 -17.81
C TYR A 234 9.47 10.03 -19.10
N ARG A 235 10.73 10.45 -18.98
CA ARG A 235 11.73 10.34 -20.03
C ARG A 235 12.70 9.23 -19.67
N ILE A 236 12.83 8.25 -20.55
CA ILE A 236 13.69 7.07 -20.39
C ILE A 236 14.50 6.94 -21.68
N ASP A 237 15.83 6.99 -21.58
CA ASP A 237 16.74 6.96 -22.73
C ASP A 237 16.41 8.01 -23.81
N GLY A 238 15.93 9.18 -23.39
CA GLY A 238 15.53 10.28 -24.27
C GLY A 238 14.15 10.12 -24.91
N VAL A 239 13.42 9.03 -24.64
CA VAL A 239 12.05 8.80 -25.12
C VAL A 239 11.04 9.14 -24.02
N GLU A 240 10.05 9.95 -24.37
CA GLU A 240 8.94 10.28 -23.47
C GLU A 240 7.88 9.18 -23.50
N THR A 241 7.39 8.79 -22.33
CA THR A 241 6.37 7.75 -22.19
C THR A 241 5.45 8.04 -21.02
N GLU A 242 4.17 7.74 -21.20
CA GLU A 242 3.15 7.73 -20.14
C GLU A 242 2.92 6.32 -19.58
N GLN A 243 3.64 5.33 -20.11
CA GLN A 243 3.55 3.94 -19.67
C GLN A 243 4.50 3.70 -18.51
N PHE A 244 3.98 3.10 -17.46
CA PHE A 244 4.80 2.65 -16.34
C PHE A 244 5.78 1.57 -16.81
N PRO A 245 7.09 1.73 -16.57
CA PRO A 245 8.10 0.81 -17.09
C PRO A 245 8.13 -0.49 -16.29
N TYR A 246 8.69 -1.54 -16.89
CA TYR A 246 8.91 -2.82 -16.20
C TYR A 246 9.86 -2.67 -15.00
N ASP A 247 10.91 -1.88 -15.17
CA ASP A 247 11.89 -1.57 -14.14
C ASP A 247 12.04 -0.06 -14.02
N ILE A 248 12.16 0.43 -12.79
CA ILE A 248 12.47 1.83 -12.53
C ILE A 248 13.90 1.86 -12.00
N THR A 249 14.85 1.97 -12.91
CA THR A 249 16.28 2.10 -12.59
C THR A 249 16.72 3.57 -12.61
N ASP A 250 18.00 3.79 -12.33
CA ASP A 250 18.65 5.06 -12.60
C ASP A 250 18.43 5.45 -14.08
N GLY A 251 18.03 6.70 -14.34
CA GLY A 251 17.76 7.22 -15.69
C GLY A 251 16.29 7.47 -16.04
N VAL A 252 15.34 7.16 -15.14
CA VAL A 252 13.94 7.59 -15.29
C VAL A 252 13.78 9.03 -14.81
N GLU A 253 13.60 9.97 -15.75
CA GLU A 253 13.42 11.39 -15.45
C GLU A 253 11.92 11.77 -15.46
N PRO A 254 11.36 12.33 -14.37
CA PRO A 254 9.98 12.78 -14.35
C PRO A 254 9.80 14.06 -15.17
N ILE A 255 8.76 14.10 -16.01
CA ILE A 255 8.28 15.30 -16.72
C ILE A 255 7.07 15.83 -15.97
N TYR A 256 7.11 17.10 -15.59
CA TYR A 256 6.09 17.73 -14.76
C TYR A 256 5.19 18.70 -15.52
N ALA A 257 3.89 18.65 -15.24
CA ALA A 257 3.02 19.80 -15.38
C ALA A 257 3.11 20.65 -14.09
N GLU A 258 3.04 21.97 -14.24
CA GLU A 258 3.05 22.92 -13.12
C GLU A 258 1.69 23.60 -13.03
N LEU A 259 1.09 23.56 -11.84
CA LEU A 259 -0.19 24.17 -11.52
C LEU A 259 -0.02 25.20 -10.40
N PRO A 260 -0.81 26.29 -10.39
CA PRO A 260 -0.81 27.21 -9.26
C PRO A 260 -1.29 26.50 -7.99
N GLY A 261 -0.58 26.71 -6.88
CA GLY A 261 -1.07 26.30 -5.57
C GLY A 261 -2.09 27.30 -5.01
N TRP A 262 -2.90 26.87 -4.05
CA TRP A 262 -4.05 27.65 -3.56
C TRP A 262 -3.78 28.48 -2.30
N LYS A 263 -2.67 28.25 -1.57
CA LYS A 263 -2.26 29.06 -0.41
C LYS A 263 -3.35 29.33 0.64
N THR A 264 -4.24 28.37 0.81
CA THR A 264 -5.48 28.51 1.60
C THR A 264 -5.66 27.28 2.46
N ASP A 265 -5.90 27.48 3.76
CA ASP A 265 -6.26 26.40 4.70
C ASP A 265 -7.66 25.88 4.39
N MET A 266 -7.75 24.65 3.89
CA MET A 266 -9.01 24.01 3.50
C MET A 266 -9.62 23.15 4.61
N THR A 267 -8.96 23.03 5.76
CA THR A 267 -9.30 22.03 6.80
C THR A 267 -10.69 22.20 7.44
N ARG A 268 -11.33 23.35 7.22
CA ARG A 268 -12.68 23.65 7.74
C ARG A 268 -13.79 23.59 6.70
N MET A 269 -13.45 23.38 5.43
CA MET A 269 -14.42 23.32 4.34
C MET A 269 -15.27 22.06 4.46
N GLN A 270 -16.56 22.16 4.12
CA GLN A 270 -17.52 21.05 4.26
C GLN A 270 -18.14 20.61 2.93
N SER A 271 -17.87 21.34 1.84
CA SER A 271 -18.40 21.05 0.52
C SER A 271 -17.45 21.49 -0.59
N GLU A 272 -17.60 20.90 -1.78
CA GLU A 272 -16.78 21.24 -2.96
C GLU A 272 -16.99 22.69 -3.42
N ASP A 273 -18.20 23.25 -3.19
CA ASP A 273 -18.52 24.65 -3.52
C ASP A 273 -17.70 25.67 -2.70
N GLU A 274 -17.07 25.23 -1.60
CA GLU A 274 -16.20 26.06 -0.76
C GLU A 274 -14.72 26.03 -1.21
N PHE A 275 -14.36 25.11 -2.11
CA PHE A 275 -12.96 24.93 -2.50
C PHE A 275 -12.41 26.13 -3.29
N PRO A 276 -11.12 26.49 -3.10
CA PRO A 276 -10.45 27.46 -3.95
C PRO A 276 -10.47 27.02 -5.42
N GLU A 277 -10.53 27.99 -6.33
CA GLU A 277 -10.56 27.71 -7.77
C GLU A 277 -9.33 26.90 -8.22
N GLU A 278 -8.15 27.21 -7.68
CA GLU A 278 -6.91 26.49 -7.97
C GLU A 278 -6.96 25.03 -7.52
N PHE A 279 -7.64 24.73 -6.40
CA PHE A 279 -7.81 23.35 -5.95
C PHE A 279 -8.81 22.59 -6.82
N ASN A 280 -9.92 23.22 -7.21
CA ASN A 280 -10.88 22.66 -8.16
C ASN A 280 -10.24 22.39 -9.53
N ASN A 281 -9.35 23.28 -9.98
CA ASN A 281 -8.57 23.09 -11.20
C ASN A 281 -7.60 21.92 -11.07
N TYR A 282 -6.95 21.76 -9.91
CA TYR A 282 -6.08 20.61 -9.64
C TYR A 282 -6.87 19.29 -9.67
N LEU A 283 -8.03 19.22 -9.03
CA LEU A 283 -8.92 18.05 -9.08
C LEU A 283 -9.34 17.71 -10.51
N SER A 284 -9.79 18.71 -11.27
CA SER A 284 -10.23 18.54 -12.66
C SER A 284 -9.09 18.04 -13.56
N PHE A 285 -7.89 18.60 -13.38
CA PHE A 285 -6.68 18.16 -14.08
C PHE A 285 -6.35 16.70 -13.79
N LEU A 286 -6.40 16.27 -12.52
CA LEU A 286 -6.17 14.88 -12.15
C LEU A 286 -7.23 13.94 -12.75
N GLU A 287 -8.51 14.32 -12.75
CA GLU A 287 -9.59 13.52 -13.33
C GLU A 287 -9.44 13.36 -14.84
N GLU A 288 -9.01 14.41 -15.55
CA GLU A 288 -8.70 14.38 -16.98
C GLU A 288 -7.53 13.43 -17.27
N GLU A 289 -6.42 13.57 -16.53
CA GLU A 289 -5.22 12.74 -16.70
C GLU A 289 -5.41 11.26 -16.36
N LEU A 290 -6.38 10.95 -15.49
CA LEU A 290 -6.63 9.58 -15.00
C LEU A 290 -7.84 8.93 -15.67
N GLY A 291 -8.71 9.70 -16.30
CA GLY A 291 -9.96 9.22 -16.90
C GLY A 291 -10.96 8.64 -15.88
N VAL A 292 -10.79 8.94 -14.59
CA VAL A 292 -11.62 8.45 -13.49
C VAL A 292 -11.90 9.60 -12.54
N ARG A 293 -13.17 9.70 -12.10
CA ARG A 293 -13.62 10.72 -11.16
C ARG A 293 -13.04 10.51 -9.76
N ILE A 294 -12.69 11.60 -9.08
CA ILE A 294 -12.34 11.66 -7.66
C ILE A 294 -13.63 11.94 -6.88
N SER A 295 -14.28 10.88 -6.43
CA SER A 295 -15.59 10.96 -5.76
C SER A 295 -15.50 11.46 -4.32
N ILE A 296 -14.33 11.34 -3.70
CA ILE A 296 -14.10 11.73 -2.31
C ILE A 296 -12.75 12.43 -2.19
N VAL A 297 -12.72 13.52 -1.43
CA VAL A 297 -11.51 14.27 -1.10
C VAL A 297 -11.42 14.45 0.42
N SER A 298 -10.25 14.18 1.00
CA SER A 298 -9.96 14.52 2.40
C SER A 298 -9.11 15.79 2.46
N VAL A 299 -9.65 16.79 3.16
CA VAL A 299 -9.04 18.10 3.44
C VAL A 299 -8.43 18.15 4.85
N GLY A 300 -8.20 17.01 5.47
CA GLY A 300 -7.61 16.89 6.79
C GLY A 300 -7.73 15.48 7.37
N PRO A 301 -7.09 15.21 8.54
CA PRO A 301 -6.99 13.88 9.12
C PRO A 301 -8.28 13.38 9.80
N ASP A 302 -9.19 14.27 10.19
CA ASP A 302 -10.42 13.89 10.89
C ASP A 302 -11.48 13.35 9.94
N ARG A 303 -12.33 12.44 10.44
CA ARG A 303 -13.38 11.79 9.65
C ARG A 303 -14.35 12.79 9.01
N GLU A 304 -14.65 13.88 9.71
CA GLU A 304 -15.56 14.94 9.24
C GLU A 304 -14.95 15.79 8.11
N GLN A 305 -13.64 15.71 7.90
CA GLN A 305 -12.90 16.44 6.86
C GLN A 305 -12.84 15.64 5.54
N THR A 306 -13.83 14.79 5.30
CA THR A 306 -13.97 13.97 4.08
C THR A 306 -15.17 14.47 3.27
N ILE A 307 -14.89 15.06 2.12
CA ILE A 307 -15.86 15.73 1.25
C ILE A 307 -16.28 14.78 0.13
N LEU A 308 -17.59 14.60 -0.03
CA LEU A 308 -18.18 13.87 -1.15
C LEU A 308 -18.40 14.85 -2.31
N ARG A 309 -17.84 14.55 -3.48
CA ARG A 309 -17.91 15.42 -4.68
C ARG A 309 -19.05 15.07 -5.62
N TYR A 310 -19.36 13.78 -5.73
CA TYR A 310 -20.48 13.28 -6.53
C TYR A 310 -21.44 12.51 -5.63
N GLY A 311 -22.75 12.72 -5.79
CA GLY A 311 -23.76 11.94 -5.07
C GLY A 311 -23.61 10.43 -5.32
N GLU A 312 -24.11 9.61 -4.39
CA GLU A 312 -24.22 8.16 -4.63
C GLU A 312 -25.05 7.93 -5.89
N ALA A 313 -24.46 7.25 -6.88
CA ALA A 313 -25.18 6.76 -8.05
C ALA A 313 -25.97 5.50 -7.71
#